data_AF-A0A8C7G5J9-F1
#
_entry.id   AF-A0A8C7G5J9-F1
#
_cell.length_a   1.000
_cell.length_b   1.000
_cell.length_c   1.000
_cell.angle_alpha   90.00
_cell.angle_beta   90.00
_cell.angle_gamma   90.00
#
_symmetry.space_group_name_H-M   'P 1'
#
loop_
_entity.id
_entity.type
_entity.pdbx_description
1 polymer ?
#
loop_
_entity_poly.entity_id
_entity_poly.type
_entity_poly.pdbx_seq_one_letter_code
_entity_poly.pdbx_strand_id
1 'polypeptide(L)' 'MSWAEEDWTVGLSGRALQKVKELQVQQERLNRERQQKQLQLDSTQTSLNKQTVKVLYNKDIEL' A
#
# COMPACT_ATOMS: atom_id res chain seq x y z
N MET A 1 -3.32 -22.81 3.33
CA MET A 1 -4.76 -23.04 3.52
C MET A 1 -5.43 -22.86 2.17
N SER A 2 -5.75 -23.95 1.47
CA SER A 2 -6.56 -23.87 0.24
C SER A 2 -8.03 -23.91 0.62
N TRP A 3 -8.63 -22.74 0.83
CA TRP A 3 -10.08 -22.54 0.80
C TRP A 3 -10.56 -22.18 -0.63
N ALA A 4 -9.75 -22.49 -1.64
CA ALA A 4 -9.91 -21.98 -3.00
C ALA A 4 -10.45 -23.00 -4.00
N GLU A 5 -10.79 -24.23 -3.58
CA GLU A 5 -11.35 -25.23 -4.50
C GLU A 5 -12.87 -25.12 -4.69
N GLU A 6 -13.59 -24.44 -3.78
CA GLU A 6 -15.04 -24.20 -3.90
C GLU A 6 -15.33 -22.70 -3.86
N ASP A 7 -16.22 -22.22 -4.73
CA ASP A 7 -16.64 -20.81 -4.71
C ASP A 7 -17.39 -20.53 -3.40
N TRP A 8 -16.70 -19.90 -2.46
CA TRP A 8 -17.20 -19.58 -1.12
C TRP A 8 -18.43 -18.68 -1.14
N THR A 9 -18.79 -18.11 -2.29
CA THR A 9 -19.98 -17.28 -2.45
C THR A 9 -21.25 -18.10 -2.73
N VAL A 10 -21.11 -19.40 -3.05
CA VAL A 10 -22.24 -20.30 -3.26
C VAL A 10 -23.05 -20.46 -1.96
N GLY A 11 -24.38 -20.35 -2.06
CA GLY A 11 -25.29 -20.45 -0.91
C GLY A 11 -25.46 -19.16 -0.10
N LEU A 12 -24.71 -18.09 -0.40
CA LEU A 12 -24.94 -16.79 0.20
C LEU A 12 -26.23 -16.15 -0.31
N SER A 13 -26.96 -15.48 0.60
CA SER A 13 -28.11 -14.66 0.20
C SER A 13 -27.68 -13.48 -0.68
N GLY A 14 -28.59 -12.97 -1.53
CA GLY A 14 -28.30 -11.81 -2.39
C GLY A 14 -27.82 -10.57 -1.61
N ARG A 15 -28.31 -10.37 -0.37
CA ARG A 15 -27.83 -9.29 0.50
C ARG A 15 -26.39 -9.51 0.96
N ALA A 16 -26.02 -10.74 1.28
CA ALA A 16 -24.66 -11.09 1.64
C ALA A 16 -23.71 -10.91 0.45
N LEU A 17 -24.10 -11.35 -0.75
CA LEU A 17 -23.34 -11.15 -1.99
C LEU A 17 -23.13 -9.66 -2.30
N GLN A 18 -24.17 -8.84 -2.15
CA GLN A 18 -24.07 -7.40 -2.32
C GLN A 18 -23.04 -6.80 -1.34
N LYS A 19 -23.06 -7.25 -0.08
CA LYS A 19 -22.12 -6.77 0.93
C LYS A 19 -20.68 -7.17 0.62
N VAL A 20 -20.47 -8.39 0.13
CA VAL A 20 -19.15 -8.85 -0.33
C VAL A 20 -18.62 -7.93 -1.42
N LYS A 21 -19.43 -7.61 -2.43
CA LYS A 21 -19.04 -6.72 -3.53
C LYS A 21 -18.68 -5.31 -3.04
N GLU A 22 -19.47 -4.76 -2.13
CA GLU A 22 -19.16 -3.46 -1.50
C GLU A 22 -17.80 -3.48 -0.78
N LEU A 23 -17.53 -4.52 0.00
CA LEU A 23 -16.29 -4.67 0.73
C LEU A 23 -15.09 -4.85 -0.19
N GLN A 24 -15.23 -5.60 -1.29
CA GLN A 24 -14.19 -5.75 -2.32
C GLN A 24 -13.83 -4.39 -2.95
N VAL A 25 -14.84 -3.59 -3.33
CA VAL A 25 -14.61 -2.24 -3.88
C VAL A 25 -13.92 -1.33 -2.85
N GLN A 26 -14.34 -1.38 -1.59
CA GLN A 26 -13.70 -0.63 -0.51
C GLN A 26 -12.24 -1.06 -0.29
N GLN A 27 -11.97 -2.36 -0.30
CA GLN A 27 -10.63 -2.91 -0.14
C GLN A 27 -9.72 -2.46 -1.29
N GLU A 28 -10.18 -2.51 -2.54
CA GLU A 28 -9.43 -2.02 -3.70
C GLU A 28 -9.11 -0.53 -3.59
N ARG A 29 -10.07 0.28 -3.13
CA ARG A 29 -9.85 1.71 -2.90
C ARG A 29 -8.77 1.93 -1.84
N LEU A 30 -8.87 1.25 -0.69
CA LEU A 30 -7.90 1.37 0.40
C LEU A 30 -6.51 0.89 -0.01
N ASN A 31 -6.42 -0.19 -0.81
CA ASN A 31 -5.14 -0.67 -1.34
C ASN A 31 -4.47 0.37 -2.25
N ARG A 32 -5.24 1.02 -3.13
CA ARG A 32 -4.72 2.10 -3.98
C ARG A 32 -4.22 3.29 -3.16
N GLU A 33 -5.00 3.72 -2.17
CA GLU A 33 -4.59 4.83 -1.27
C GLU A 33 -3.32 4.48 -0.48
N ARG A 34 -3.23 3.25 0.05
CA ARG A 34 -2.03 2.77 0.74
C ARG A 34 -0.82 2.78 -0.18
N GLN A 35 -0.97 2.26 -1.41
CA GLN A 35 0.13 2.22 -2.38
C GLN A 35 0.61 3.63 -2.75
N GLN A 36 -0.32 4.57 -2.96
CA GLN A 36 0.03 5.97 -3.21
C GLN A 36 0.81 6.59 -2.03
N LYS A 37 0.36 6.36 -0.79
CA LYS A 37 1.07 6.84 0.41
C LYS A 37 2.46 6.21 0.55
N GLN A 38 2.59 4.91 0.26
CA GLN A 38 3.89 4.24 0.30
C GLN A 38 4.87 4.86 -0.70
N LEU A 39 4.44 5.12 -1.93
CA LEU A 39 5.28 5.78 -2.93
C LEU A 39 5.72 7.19 -2.49
N GLN A 40 4.84 7.94 -1.83
CA GLN A 40 5.20 9.25 -1.28
C GLN A 40 6.25 9.13 -0.17
N LEU A 41 6.09 8.16 0.73
CA LEU A 41 7.07 7.89 1.79
C LEU A 41 8.43 7.47 1.22
N ASP A 42 8.45 6.59 0.22
CA ASP A 42 9.69 6.14 -0.41
C ASP A 42 10.42 7.31 -1.11
N SER A 43 9.65 8.22 -1.71
CA SER A 43 10.17 9.43 -2.35
C SER A 43 10.79 10.41 -1.35
N THR A 44 10.10 10.66 -0.22
CA THR A 44 10.62 11.55 0.83
C THR A 44 11.86 10.94 1.50
N GLN A 45 11.85 9.64 1.78
CA GLN A 45 13.00 8.94 2.34
C GLN A 45 14.21 8.99 1.40
N THR A 46 14.00 8.77 0.10
CA THR A 46 15.07 8.88 -0.90
C THR A 46 15.65 10.30 -0.94
N SER A 47 14.80 11.32 -0.87
CA SER A 47 15.23 12.72 -0.87
C SER A 47 16.04 13.08 0.39
N LEU A 48 15.58 12.61 1.56
CA LEU A 48 16.29 12.79 2.82
C LEU A 48 17.67 12.11 2.82
N ASN A 49 17.75 10.87 2.31
CA ASN A 49 19.02 10.15 2.19
C ASN A 49 20.00 10.92 1.30
N LYS A 50 19.54 11.42 0.14
CA LYS A 50 20.37 12.26 -0.74
C LYS A 50 20.87 13.52 -0.04
N GLN A 51 20.02 14.19 0.73
CA GLN A 51 20.42 15.40 1.46
C GLN A 51 21.41 15.09 2.58
N THR A 52 21.21 14.00 3.31
CA THR A 52 22.12 13.52 4.36
C THR A 52 23.51 13.27 3.79
N VAL A 53 23.58 12.52 2.70
CA VAL A 53 24.81 12.23 1.97
C VAL A 53 25.53 13.53 1.56
N LYS A 54 24.82 14.49 0.97
CA LYS A 54 25.39 15.81 0.62
C LYS A 54 25.94 16.56 1.83
N VAL A 55 25.20 16.59 2.94
CA VAL A 55 25.63 17.28 4.16
C VAL A 55 26.88 16.64 4.75
N LEU A 56 26.96 15.31 4.77
CA LEU A 56 28.15 14.59 5.23
C LEU A 56 29.37 14.91 4.35
N TYR A 57 29.23 14.80 3.02
CA TYR A 57 30.31 15.17 2.10
C TYR A 57 30.77 16.62 2.26
N ASN A 58 29.85 17.56 2.43
CA ASN A 58 30.21 18.97 2.64
C ASN A 58 30.97 19.17 3.95
N LYS A 59 30.57 18.47 5.04
CA LYS A 59 31.28 18.52 6.32
C LYS A 59 32.70 17.95 6.22
N ASP A 60 32.89 16.90 5.43
CA ASP A 60 34.20 16.29 5.21
C ASP A 60 35.14 17.16 4.36
N ILE A 61 34.60 18.10 3.57
CA ILE A 61 35.38 19.09 2.80
C ILE A 61 35.79 20.29 3.67
N GLU A 62 35.01 20.63 4.69
CA GLU A 62 35.27 21.77 5.59
C GLU A 62 36.25 21.46 6.74
N LEU A 63 36.60 20.18 6.94
CA LEU A 63 37.55 19.69 7.97
C LEU A 63 38.92 19.35 7.35
#